data_AF-A0AAJ0GXM6-F1
#
_entry.id   AF-A0AAJ0GXM6-F1
#
_cell.length_a   1.000
_cell.length_b   1.000
_cell.length_c   1.000
_cell.angle_alpha   90.00
_cell.angle_beta   90.00
_cell.angle_gamma   90.00
#
_symmetry.space_group_name_H-M   'P 1'
#
loop_
_entity.id
_entity.type
_entity.pdbx_description
1 polymer ?
#
loop_
_entity_poly.entity_id
_entity_poly.type
_entity_poly.pdbx_seq_one_letter_code
_entity_poly.pdbx_strand_id
1 'polypeptide(L)'
;MTVAQQGPPQIRFPRTLRTVGDLYQLWRHGLAMMPSIDELEKQWGSQWRPRNERQIFSMRKVVMDGVVRLAGTRGWPEEDAVQEVEKQRMEGGNLSLDAPAKHIKATRKS
;
A
#
# COMPACT_ATOMS: atom_id res chain seq x y z
N MET A 1 -22.74 -19.77 -11.80
CA MET A 1 -21.49 -20.53 -12.09
C MET A 1 -20.52 -20.22 -10.96
N THR A 2 -20.41 -21.12 -9.97
CA THR A 2 -19.57 -20.91 -8.78
C THR A 2 -18.22 -21.55 -9.05
N VAL A 3 -17.23 -20.75 -9.44
CA VAL A 3 -15.86 -21.25 -9.62
C VAL A 3 -15.32 -21.66 -8.25
N ALA A 4 -14.83 -22.89 -8.15
CA ALA A 4 -14.22 -23.46 -6.96
C ALA A 4 -13.10 -22.55 -6.44
N GLN A 5 -13.12 -22.21 -5.15
CA GLN A 5 -12.01 -21.49 -4.49
C GLN A 5 -10.79 -22.42 -4.42
N GLN A 6 -9.93 -22.30 -5.42
CA GLN A 6 -8.64 -22.95 -5.54
C GLN A 6 -7.61 -22.22 -4.66
N GLY A 7 -7.60 -22.50 -3.35
CA GLY A 7 -6.54 -22.05 -2.42
C GLY A 7 -6.26 -20.53 -2.37
N PRO A 8 -5.30 -20.09 -1.54
CA PRO A 8 -4.87 -18.70 -1.55
C PRO A 8 -4.22 -18.36 -2.90
N PRO A 9 -4.60 -17.25 -3.54
CA PRO A 9 -3.98 -16.85 -4.80
C PRO A 9 -2.49 -16.53 -4.57
N GLN A 10 -1.69 -16.43 -5.64
CA GLN A 10 -0.26 -16.08 -5.53
C GLN A 10 0.02 -14.82 -6.36
N ILE A 11 -0.50 -13.68 -5.89
CA ILE A 11 -0.48 -12.43 -6.65
C ILE A 11 0.76 -11.61 -6.30
N ARG A 12 1.44 -11.08 -7.31
CA ARG A 12 2.59 -10.18 -7.17
C ARG A 12 2.14 -8.73 -7.20
N PHE A 13 2.89 -7.84 -6.55
CA PHE A 13 2.57 -6.41 -6.63
C PHE A 13 2.83 -5.88 -8.04
N PRO A 14 1.91 -5.07 -8.60
CA PRO A 14 2.17 -4.37 -9.84
C PRO A 14 3.41 -3.50 -9.68
N ARG A 15 4.40 -3.72 -10.56
CA ARG A 15 5.63 -2.91 -10.64
C ARG A 15 5.41 -1.57 -11.35
N THR A 16 4.22 -1.40 -11.93
CA THR A 16 3.78 -0.20 -12.63
C THR A 16 3.31 0.91 -11.68
N LEU A 17 3.08 0.63 -10.39
CA LEU A 17 2.68 1.67 -9.43
C LEU A 17 3.81 2.67 -9.26
N ARG A 18 3.54 3.95 -9.51
CA ARG A 18 4.55 5.02 -9.44
C ARG A 18 4.24 6.04 -8.37
N THR A 19 3.01 6.14 -7.90
CA THR A 19 2.56 7.17 -6.94
C THR A 19 1.94 6.54 -5.70
N VAL A 20 1.92 7.30 -4.59
CA VAL A 20 1.18 6.90 -3.38
C VAL A 20 -0.32 6.79 -3.69
N GLY A 21 -0.82 7.58 -4.64
CA GLY A 21 -2.19 7.47 -5.18
C GLY A 21 -2.47 6.13 -5.86
N ASP A 22 -1.58 5.66 -6.75
CA ASP A 22 -1.70 4.33 -7.37
C ASP A 22 -1.72 3.23 -6.30
N LEU A 23 -0.88 3.39 -5.28
CA LEU A 23 -0.82 2.46 -4.17
C LEU A 23 -2.13 2.48 -3.38
N TYR A 24 -2.71 3.65 -3.12
CA TYR A 24 -3.96 3.82 -2.37
C TYR A 24 -5.12 3.18 -3.11
N GLN A 25 -5.21 3.44 -4.41
CA GLN A 25 -6.20 2.84 -5.28
C GLN A 25 -6.11 1.31 -5.24
N LEU A 26 -4.91 0.73 -5.40
CA LEU A 26 -4.73 -0.71 -5.27
C LEU A 26 -5.12 -1.22 -3.87
N TRP A 27 -4.84 -0.46 -2.82
CA TRP A 27 -5.08 -0.89 -1.44
C TRP A 27 -6.55 -0.90 -1.05
N ARG A 28 -7.30 0.13 -1.46
CA ARG A 28 -8.71 0.33 -1.09
C ARG A 28 -9.70 -0.20 -2.12
N HIS A 29 -9.39 -0.06 -3.41
CA HIS A 29 -10.31 -0.35 -4.51
C HIS A 29 -9.85 -1.50 -5.40
N GLY A 30 -8.59 -1.95 -5.25
CA GLY A 30 -8.01 -2.95 -6.14
C GLY A 30 -7.57 -2.35 -7.48
N LEU A 31 -7.22 -3.21 -8.43
CA LEU A 31 -6.78 -2.79 -9.75
C LEU A 31 -7.14 -3.85 -10.80
N ALA A 32 -8.00 -3.48 -11.75
CA ALA A 32 -8.45 -4.33 -12.86
C ALA A 32 -8.91 -5.73 -12.40
N MET A 33 -8.07 -6.76 -12.59
CA MET A 33 -8.36 -8.15 -12.22
C MET A 33 -7.84 -8.55 -10.83
N MET A 34 -7.31 -7.58 -10.07
CA MET A 34 -6.79 -7.80 -8.72
C MET A 34 -7.73 -7.16 -7.70
N PRO A 35 -8.26 -7.94 -6.74
CA PRO A 35 -9.04 -7.38 -5.62
C PRO A 35 -8.16 -6.47 -4.76
N SER A 36 -8.80 -5.68 -3.90
CA SER A 36 -8.07 -4.77 -3.03
C SER A 36 -7.12 -5.53 -2.09
N ILE A 37 -6.00 -4.90 -1.73
CA ILE A 37 -5.05 -5.49 -0.79
C ILE A 37 -5.71 -5.72 0.57
N ASP A 38 -6.63 -4.83 0.96
CA ASP A 38 -7.38 -4.97 2.21
C ASP A 38 -8.26 -6.23 2.22
N GLU A 39 -8.98 -6.51 1.13
CA GLU A 39 -9.75 -7.75 0.98
C GLU A 39 -8.85 -8.99 0.96
N LEU A 40 -7.73 -8.93 0.25
CA LEU A 40 -6.77 -10.04 0.19
C LEU A 40 -6.16 -10.36 1.55
N GLU A 41 -5.76 -9.34 2.32
CA GLU A 41 -5.27 -9.51 3.69
C GLU A 41 -6.36 -10.06 4.61
N LYS A 42 -7.61 -9.60 4.48
CA LYS A 42 -8.74 -10.09 5.29
C LYS A 42 -9.09 -11.54 4.98
N GLN A 43 -9.07 -11.93 3.71
CA GLN A 43 -9.50 -13.27 3.29
C GLN A 43 -8.40 -14.33 3.45
N TRP A 44 -7.14 -13.97 3.16
CA TRP A 44 -6.04 -14.94 3.05
C TRP A 44 -4.80 -14.60 3.90
N GLY A 45 -4.80 -13.47 4.61
CA GLY A 45 -3.64 -13.03 5.41
C GLY A 45 -2.38 -12.91 4.56
N SER A 46 -1.25 -13.48 5.00
CA SER A 46 -0.02 -13.45 4.20
C SER A 46 0.01 -14.47 3.06
N GLN A 47 -0.97 -15.36 2.93
CA GLN A 47 -0.90 -16.49 2.00
C GLN A 47 -1.22 -16.11 0.56
N TRP A 48 -1.96 -15.01 0.32
CA TRP A 48 -2.29 -14.55 -1.04
C TRP A 48 -1.08 -14.04 -1.85
N ARG A 49 0.05 -13.80 -1.17
CA ARG A 49 1.27 -13.26 -1.75
C ARG A 49 2.40 -14.28 -1.69
N PRO A 50 3.26 -14.32 -2.72
CA PRO A 50 4.45 -15.15 -2.67
C PRO A 50 5.49 -14.56 -1.71
N ARG A 51 6.35 -15.43 -1.14
CA ARG A 51 7.29 -15.07 -0.06
C ARG A 51 8.28 -13.97 -0.46
N ASN A 52 8.65 -13.89 -1.74
CA ASN A 52 9.55 -12.87 -2.28
C ASN A 52 8.92 -11.46 -2.32
N GLU A 53 7.58 -11.34 -2.26
CA GLU A 53 6.90 -10.05 -2.21
C GLU A 53 6.77 -9.48 -0.78
N ARG A 54 7.20 -10.24 0.24
CA ARG A 54 7.09 -9.83 1.65
C ARG A 54 7.75 -8.48 1.92
N GLN A 55 8.92 -8.22 1.33
CA GLN A 55 9.64 -6.97 1.56
C GLN A 55 8.90 -5.77 0.97
N ILE A 56 8.50 -5.85 -0.30
CA ILE A 56 7.72 -4.80 -0.99
C ILE A 56 6.40 -4.56 -0.28
N PHE A 57 5.67 -5.62 0.09
CA PHE A 57 4.45 -5.49 0.88
C PHE A 57 4.70 -4.72 2.18
N SER A 58 5.75 -5.09 2.92
CA SER A 58 6.05 -4.46 4.21
C SER A 58 6.41 -2.99 4.08
N MET A 59 7.11 -2.61 2.99
CA MET A 59 7.43 -1.21 2.70
C MET A 59 6.18 -0.42 2.35
N ARG A 60 5.38 -0.94 1.42
CA ARG A 60 4.15 -0.28 0.96
C ARG A 60 3.07 -0.21 2.05
N LYS A 61 2.99 -1.21 2.94
CA LYS A 61 2.09 -1.18 4.11
C LYS A 61 2.45 -0.05 5.06
N VAL A 62 3.73 0.26 5.22
CA VAL A 62 4.18 1.37 6.07
C VAL A 62 3.80 2.72 5.45
N VAL A 63 3.86 2.85 4.12
CA VAL A 63 3.36 4.05 3.44
C VAL A 63 1.86 4.22 3.71
N MET A 64 1.07 3.15 3.55
CA MET A 64 -0.38 3.19 3.81
C MET A 64 -0.73 3.47 5.26
N ASP A 65 -0.06 2.81 6.20
CA ASP A 65 -0.24 3.07 7.63
C ASP A 65 0.09 4.54 7.97
N GLY A 66 1.10 5.12 7.30
CA GLY A 66 1.42 6.53 7.39
C GLY A 66 0.29 7.44 6.87
N VAL A 67 -0.28 7.11 5.71
CA VAL A 67 -1.44 7.82 5.13
C VAL A 67 -2.63 7.78 6.08
N VAL A 68 -3.03 6.59 6.54
CA VAL A 68 -4.18 6.41 7.45
C VAL A 68 -3.96 7.17 8.76
N ARG A 69 -2.74 7.10 9.32
CA ARG A 69 -2.38 7.83 10.54
C ARG A 69 -2.43 9.34 10.33
N LEU A 70 -1.92 9.83 9.20
CA LEU A 70 -1.94 11.26 8.88
C LEU A 70 -3.38 11.76 8.74
N ALA A 71 -4.22 11.04 8.00
CA ALA A 71 -5.65 11.31 7.84
C ALA A 71 -6.34 11.41 9.21
N GLY A 72 -6.17 10.40 10.07
CA GLY A 72 -6.77 10.39 11.42
C GLY A 72 -6.24 11.50 12.34
N THR A 73 -4.95 11.84 12.25
CA THR A 73 -4.34 12.90 13.07
C THR A 73 -4.82 14.30 12.66
N ARG A 74 -5.03 14.51 11.35
CA ARG A 74 -5.46 15.80 10.78
C ARG A 74 -6.98 15.94 10.69
N GLY A 75 -7.74 14.86 10.88
CA GLY A 75 -9.17 14.83 10.59
C GLY A 75 -9.47 14.98 9.10
N TRP A 76 -8.52 14.56 8.24
CA TRP A 76 -8.64 14.65 6.78
C TRP A 76 -9.21 13.35 6.21
N PRO A 77 -9.87 13.41 5.05
CA PRO A 77 -10.11 12.20 4.28
C PRO A 77 -8.77 11.61 3.82
N GLU A 78 -8.77 10.29 3.60
CA GLU A 78 -7.54 9.58 3.25
C GLU A 78 -6.93 10.08 1.93
N GLU A 79 -7.76 10.53 0.99
CA GLU A 79 -7.33 11.08 -0.30
C GLU A 79 -6.47 12.34 -0.13
N ASP A 80 -6.84 13.25 0.78
CA ASP A 80 -6.04 14.44 1.10
C ASP A 80 -4.71 14.03 1.76
N ALA A 81 -4.74 13.03 2.66
CA ALA A 81 -3.52 12.50 3.25
C ALA A 81 -2.61 11.80 2.22
N VAL A 82 -3.18 11.12 1.23
CA VAL A 82 -2.43 10.53 0.10
C VAL A 82 -1.71 11.62 -0.69
N GLN A 83 -2.41 12.71 -1.03
CA GLN A 83 -1.81 13.82 -1.77
C GLN A 83 -0.66 14.46 -0.97
N GLU A 84 -0.84 14.64 0.33
CA GLU A 84 0.19 15.21 1.19
C GLU A 84 1.42 14.28 1.32
N VAL A 85 1.23 12.97 1.45
CA VAL A 85 2.34 12.01 1.49
C VAL A 85 3.07 11.92 0.14
N GLU A 86 2.36 11.99 -0.98
CA GLU A 86 2.97 12.07 -2.31
C GLU A 86 3.74 13.38 -2.50
N LYS A 87 3.20 14.51 -2.01
CA LYS A 87 3.89 15.80 -2.05
C LYS A 87 5.20 15.75 -1.26
N GLN A 88 5.18 15.26 -0.03
CA GLN A 88 6.39 15.08 0.79
C GLN A 88 7.43 14.20 0.11
N ARG A 89 7.00 13.16 -0.61
CA ARG A 89 7.89 12.30 -1.40
C ARG A 89 8.57 13.07 -2.54
N MET A 90 7.82 13.88 -3.27
CA MET A 90 8.34 14.68 -4.38
C MET A 90 9.29 15.77 -3.88
N GLU A 91 8.96 16.44 -2.78
CA GLU A 91 9.81 17.47 -2.15
C GLU A 91 11.11 16.89 -1.57
N GLY A 92 11.10 15.64 -1.10
CA GLY A 92 12.28 14.91 -0.62
C GLY A 92 13.27 14.49 -1.72
N GLY A 93 13.00 14.79 -3.00
CA GLY A 93 13.89 14.52 -4.13
C GLY A 93 14.07 13.04 -4.50
N ASN A 94 13.37 12.12 -3.83
CA ASN A 94 13.48 10.68 -4.06
C ASN A 94 12.25 10.13 -4.78
N LEU A 95 12.42 9.80 -6.06
CA LEU A 95 11.36 9.29 -6.94
C LEU A 95 10.92 7.85 -6.62
N SER A 96 11.46 7.18 -5.58
CA SER A 96 11.04 5.83 -5.22
C SER A 96 9.70 5.84 -4.46
N LEU A 97 8.74 5.00 -4.86
CA LEU A 97 7.45 4.83 -4.19
C LEU A 97 7.59 4.43 -2.72
N ASP A 98 8.67 3.71 -2.40
CA ASP A 98 8.93 3.21 -1.06
C ASP A 98 9.77 4.18 -0.21
N ALA A 99 10.15 5.34 -0.76
CA ALA A 99 10.89 6.36 -0.02
C ALA A 99 10.14 6.86 1.23
N PRO A 100 8.83 7.15 1.19
CA PRO A 100 8.07 7.59 2.37
C PRO A 100 8.17 6.58 3.53
N ALA A 101 8.20 5.29 3.24
CA ALA A 101 8.33 4.25 4.27
C ALA A 101 9.64 4.36 5.07
N LYS A 102 10.73 4.84 4.46
CA LYS A 102 12.01 5.04 5.16
C LYS A 102 11.92 6.22 6.14
N HIS A 103 11.32 7.32 5.72
CA HIS A 103 11.12 8.50 6.57
C HIS A 103 10.14 8.23 7.72
N ILE A 104 9.04 7.52 7.45
CA ILE A 104 8.06 7.13 8.48
C ILE A 104 8.69 6.18 9.51
N LYS A 105 9.56 5.25 9.08
CA LYS A 105 10.28 4.36 10.01
C LYS A 105 11.33 5.11 10.84
N ALA A 106 12.02 6.08 10.24
CA ALA A 106 13.01 6.89 10.94
C ALA A 106 12.35 7.73 12.04
N THR A 107 11.22 8.38 11.75
CA THR A 107 10.46 9.22 12.70
C THR A 107 9.79 8.43 13.82
N ARG A 108 9.53 7.12 13.65
CA ARG A 108 9.00 6.23 14.71
C ARG A 108 10.05 5.74 15.71
N LYS A 109 11.35 5.87 15.40
CA LYS A 109 12.46 5.33 16.20
C LYS A 109 13.15 6.38 17.08
N SER A 110 12.64 7.61 17.09
CA SER A 110 13.13 8.75 17.88
C SER A 110 12.19 9.06 19.03
#